data_AF-A0A7C7ZIJ3-F1
#
_entry.id   AF-A0A7C7ZIJ3-F1
#
_cell.length_a   1.000
_cell.length_b   1.000
_cell.length_c   1.000
_cell.angle_alpha   90.00
_cell.angle_beta   90.00
_cell.angle_gamma   90.00
#
_symmetry.space_group_name_H-M   'P 1'
#
loop_
_entity.id
_entity.type
_entity.pdbx_description
1 polymer ?
#
loop_
_entity_poly.entity_id
_entity_poly.type
_entity_poly.pdbx_seq_one_letter_code
_entity_poly.pdbx_strand_id
1 'polypeptide(L)'
;MSEFEYVEIVHLNAAYLGTSAMNVFSIFVAYTLAAHFVGKQLSRNVAVFVSTVYCLFLLGPFAGIVIATTDLENLKDAYLIEFPAGTLLSPTGLSLSGTIALTLAPALCGWLGSLAYMHAVVRKKDRRTEAPEKSVQS
;
A
#
# COMPACT_ATOMS: atom_id res chain seq x y z
N MET A 1 22.17 -0.14 26.02
CA MET A 1 22.02 -1.11 24.93
C MET A 1 23.28 -1.02 24.07
N SER A 2 23.85 -2.13 23.61
CA SER A 2 25.07 -2.08 22.79
C SER A 2 24.75 -1.60 21.37
N GLU A 3 25.73 -1.00 20.68
CA GLU A 3 25.56 -0.61 19.27
C GLU A 3 25.13 -1.79 18.37
N PHE A 4 25.60 -3.00 18.68
CA PHE A 4 25.21 -4.21 17.94
C PHE A 4 23.73 -4.55 18.14
N GLU A 5 23.22 -4.43 19.37
CA GLU A 5 21.79 -4.64 19.66
C GLU A 5 20.94 -3.63 18.87
N TYR A 6 21.39 -2.39 18.71
CA TYR A 6 20.64 -1.38 17.93
C TYR A 6 20.53 -1.78 16.45
N VAL A 7 21.62 -2.27 15.87
CA VAL A 7 21.64 -2.77 14.49
C VAL A 7 20.70 -3.96 14.31
N GLU A 8 20.67 -4.88 15.28
CA GLU A 8 19.75 -6.02 15.27
C GLU A 8 18.28 -5.57 15.29
N ILE A 9 17.92 -4.64 16.16
CA ILE A 9 16.53 -4.11 16.21
C ILE A 9 16.18 -3.37 14.92
N VAL A 10 17.10 -2.61 14.33
CA VAL A 10 16.88 -1.97 13.01
C VAL A 10 16.61 -3.03 11.95
N HIS A 11 17.39 -4.11 11.93
CA HIS A 11 17.21 -5.19 10.96
C HIS A 11 15.84 -5.88 11.12
N LEU A 12 15.43 -6.17 12.36
CA LEU A 12 14.11 -6.74 12.67
C LEU A 12 12.97 -5.82 12.22
N ASN A 13 13.08 -4.52 12.47
CA ASN A 13 12.08 -3.54 12.04
C ASN A 13 12.03 -3.39 10.51
N ALA A 14 13.19 -3.40 9.85
CA ALA A 14 13.26 -3.38 8.38
C ALA A 14 12.61 -4.63 7.77
N ALA A 15 12.79 -5.81 8.37
CA ALA A 15 12.13 -7.04 7.95
C ALA A 15 10.60 -6.99 8.14
N TYR A 16 10.14 -6.41 9.25
CA TYR A 16 8.71 -6.19 9.51
C TYR A 16 8.08 -5.20 8.52
N LEU A 17 8.78 -4.10 8.22
CA LEU A 17 8.40 -3.13 7.19
C LEU A 17 8.31 -3.82 5.81
N GLY A 18 9.33 -4.61 5.44
CA GLY A 18 9.36 -5.37 4.20
C GLY A 18 8.19 -6.36 4.09
N THR A 19 7.87 -7.07 5.17
CA THR A 19 6.72 -7.99 5.22
C THR A 19 5.39 -7.25 5.01
N SER A 20 5.21 -6.11 5.67
CA SER A 20 4.01 -5.28 5.49
C SER A 20 3.90 -4.75 4.06
N ALA A 21 5.00 -4.29 3.46
CA ALA A 21 5.03 -3.86 2.07
C ALA A 21 4.71 -5.01 1.09
N MET A 22 5.23 -6.21 1.32
CA MET A 22 4.92 -7.39 0.52
C MET A 22 3.46 -7.81 0.63
N ASN A 23 2.85 -7.67 1.81
CA ASN A 23 1.42 -7.90 2.01
C ASN A 23 0.57 -6.90 1.22
N VAL A 24 0.92 -5.60 1.28
CA VAL A 24 0.28 -4.56 0.45
C VAL A 24 0.35 -4.95 -1.03
N PHE A 25 1.54 -5.26 -1.53
CA PHE A 25 1.75 -5.63 -2.93
C PHE A 25 0.93 -6.87 -3.33
N SER A 26 0.94 -7.91 -2.50
CA SER A 26 0.19 -9.15 -2.77
C SER A 26 -1.31 -8.90 -2.85
N ILE A 27 -1.86 -8.08 -1.94
CA ILE A 27 -3.28 -7.71 -1.94
C ILE A 27 -3.63 -6.90 -3.20
N PHE A 28 -2.78 -5.96 -3.61
CA PHE A 28 -2.98 -5.17 -4.84
C PHE A 28 -3.00 -6.04 -6.09
N VAL A 29 -2.03 -6.95 -6.23
CA VAL A 29 -1.93 -7.85 -7.37
C VAL A 29 -3.15 -8.78 -7.41
N ALA A 30 -3.51 -9.39 -6.28
CA ALA A 30 -4.68 -10.26 -6.20
C ALA A 30 -5.97 -9.54 -6.62
N TYR A 31 -6.20 -8.33 -6.09
CA TYR A 31 -7.36 -7.52 -6.46
C TYR A 31 -7.36 -7.12 -7.93
N THR A 32 -6.21 -6.71 -8.47
CA THR A 32 -6.08 -6.29 -9.87
C THR A 32 -6.31 -7.46 -10.83
N LEU A 33 -5.80 -8.65 -10.52
CA LEU A 33 -6.04 -9.86 -11.30
C LEU A 33 -7.51 -10.29 -11.23
N ALA A 34 -8.12 -10.28 -10.03
CA ALA A 34 -9.54 -10.57 -9.88
C ALA A 34 -10.41 -9.58 -10.69
N ALA A 35 -10.08 -8.30 -10.64
CA ALA A 35 -10.73 -7.27 -11.45
C ALA A 35 -10.53 -7.54 -12.95
N HIS A 36 -9.34 -7.94 -13.39
CA HIS A 36 -9.05 -8.23 -14.79
C HIS A 36 -9.89 -9.39 -15.35
N PHE A 37 -9.94 -10.51 -14.64
CA PHE A 37 -10.60 -11.72 -15.13
C PHE A 37 -12.12 -11.71 -14.94
N VAL A 38 -12.60 -11.23 -13.78
CA VAL A 38 -14.01 -11.38 -13.39
C VAL A 38 -14.72 -10.03 -13.27
N GLY A 39 -13.99 -8.91 -13.24
CA GLY A 39 -14.55 -7.59 -12.92
C GLY A 39 -15.70 -7.11 -13.82
N LYS A 40 -15.75 -7.59 -15.07
CA LYS A 40 -16.84 -7.33 -16.03
C LYS A 40 -18.14 -8.06 -15.70
N GLN A 41 -18.03 -9.29 -15.19
CA GLN A 41 -19.17 -10.15 -14.88
C GLN A 41 -19.87 -9.74 -13.57
N LEU A 42 -19.21 -8.90 -12.76
CA LEU A 42 -19.74 -8.47 -11.47
C LEU A 42 -20.82 -7.40 -11.63
N SER A 43 -21.94 -7.57 -10.91
CA SER A 43 -22.90 -6.47 -10.73
C SER A 43 -22.26 -5.29 -10.01
N ARG A 44 -22.83 -4.09 -10.17
CA ARG A 44 -22.26 -2.86 -9.58
C ARG A 44 -22.12 -2.95 -8.05
N ASN A 45 -23.13 -3.50 -7.39
CA ASN A 45 -23.15 -3.63 -5.94
C ASN A 45 -22.08 -4.62 -5.46
N VAL A 46 -21.93 -5.75 -6.15
CA VAL A 46 -20.90 -6.74 -5.80
C VAL A 46 -19.50 -6.16 -6.01
N ALA A 47 -19.27 -5.41 -7.07
CA ALA A 47 -17.99 -4.74 -7.29
C ALA A 47 -17.64 -3.73 -6.20
N VAL A 48 -18.61 -2.90 -5.78
CA VAL A 48 -18.39 -1.97 -4.66
C VAL A 48 -18.08 -2.74 -3.38
N PHE A 49 -18.84 -3.80 -3.08
CA PHE A 49 -18.58 -4.64 -1.91
C PHE A 49 -17.18 -5.26 -1.92
N VAL A 50 -16.75 -5.84 -3.05
CA VAL A 50 -15.39 -6.40 -3.19
C VAL A 50 -14.33 -5.32 -3.03
N SER A 51 -14.53 -4.12 -3.59
CA SER A 51 -13.64 -2.97 -3.34
C SER A 51 -13.58 -2.56 -1.88
N THR A 52 -14.70 -2.57 -1.16
CA THR A 52 -14.74 -2.26 0.28
C THR A 52 -13.97 -3.29 1.08
N VAL A 53 -14.18 -4.59 0.82
CA VAL A 53 -13.44 -5.67 1.48
C VAL A 53 -11.94 -5.53 1.21
N TYR A 54 -11.56 -5.28 -0.05
CA TYR A 54 -10.19 -4.99 -0.43
C TYR A 54 -9.57 -3.83 0.37
N CYS A 55 -10.29 -2.71 0.52
CA CYS A 55 -9.81 -1.59 1.35
C CYS A 55 -9.60 -1.99 2.82
N LEU A 56 -10.47 -2.84 3.39
CA LEU A 56 -10.31 -3.33 4.77
C LEU A 56 -9.06 -4.19 4.93
N PHE A 57 -8.76 -5.07 3.97
CA PHE A 57 -7.57 -5.92 4.01
C PHE A 57 -6.26 -5.13 3.95
N LEU A 58 -6.28 -3.91 3.40
CA LEU A 58 -5.10 -3.06 3.33
C LEU A 58 -4.81 -2.29 4.62
N LEU A 59 -5.78 -2.12 5.51
CA LEU A 59 -5.60 -1.32 6.72
C LEU A 59 -4.49 -1.87 7.62
N GLY A 60 -4.43 -3.19 7.81
CA GLY A 60 -3.41 -3.84 8.64
C GLY A 60 -1.99 -3.60 8.09
N PRO A 61 -1.71 -3.96 6.82
CA PRO A 61 -0.41 -3.70 6.20
C PRO A 61 -0.03 -2.21 6.16
N PHE A 62 -0.98 -1.30 5.91
CA PHE A 62 -0.72 0.15 5.97
C PHE A 62 -0.32 0.60 7.38
N ALA A 63 -1.04 0.15 8.41
CA ALA A 63 -0.68 0.43 9.80
C ALA A 63 0.69 -0.16 10.14
N GLY A 64 0.99 -1.38 9.67
CA GLY A 64 2.30 -2.02 9.84
C GLY A 64 3.45 -1.18 9.28
N ILE A 65 3.28 -0.59 8.09
CA ILE A 65 4.28 0.32 7.50
C ILE A 65 4.48 1.56 8.36
N VAL A 66 3.39 2.20 8.81
CA VAL A 66 3.46 3.42 9.64
C VAL A 66 4.14 3.14 10.98
N ILE A 67 3.76 2.06 11.65
CA ILE A 67 4.31 1.65 12.94
C ILE A 67 5.81 1.34 12.78
N ALA A 68 6.20 0.50 11.82
CA ALA A 68 7.59 0.15 11.59
C ALA A 68 8.47 1.37 11.28
N THR A 69 7.95 2.31 10.50
CA THR A 69 8.67 3.54 10.17
C THR A 69 8.83 4.45 11.40
N THR A 70 7.80 4.52 12.24
CA THR A 70 7.83 5.29 13.48
C THR A 70 8.81 4.68 14.48
N ASP A 71 8.80 3.36 14.63
CA ASP A 71 9.70 2.63 15.51
C ASP A 71 11.16 2.78 15.08
N LEU A 72 11.44 2.77 13.76
CA LEU A 72 12.78 3.02 13.23
C LEU A 72 13.30 4.41 13.56
N GLU A 73 12.48 5.46 13.43
CA GLU A 73 12.93 6.81 13.77
C GLU A 73 13.08 7.00 15.29
N ASN A 74 12.18 6.46 16.10
CA ASN A 74 12.33 6.49 17.56
C ASN A 74 13.60 5.76 18.02
N LEU A 75 13.92 4.62 17.41
CA LEU A 75 15.11 3.84 17.71
C LEU A 75 16.39 4.61 17.34
N LYS A 76 16.37 5.31 16.21
CA LYS A 76 17.48 6.15 15.76
C LYS A 76 17.68 7.35 16.67
N ASP A 77 16.61 8.01 17.12
CA ASP A 77 16.69 9.09 18.10
C ASP A 77 17.30 8.58 19.42
N ALA A 78 16.88 7.39 19.88
CA ALA A 78 17.46 6.76 21.06
C ALA A 78 18.96 6.42 20.87
N TYR A 79 19.36 5.91 19.70
CA TYR A 79 20.76 5.63 19.38
C TYR A 79 21.63 6.89 19.46
N LEU A 80 21.17 8.00 18.90
CA LEU A 80 21.94 9.26 18.90
C LEU A 80 22.10 9.87 20.30
N ILE A 81 21.17 9.57 21.22
CA ILE A 81 21.29 9.95 22.63
C ILE A 81 22.32 9.08 23.35
N GLU A 82 22.27 7.76 23.14
CA GLU A 82 23.17 6.81 23.82
C GLU A 82 24.60 6.82 23.24
N PHE A 83 24.74 7.10 21.93
CA PHE A 83 26.00 7.13 21.20
C PHE A 83 26.14 8.44 20.39
N PRO A 84 26.50 9.58 21.01
CA PRO A 84 26.58 10.88 20.34
C PRO A 84 27.63 10.95 19.21
N ALA A 85 28.66 10.11 19.28
CA ALA A 85 29.69 9.96 18.25
C ALA A 85 29.48 8.71 17.36
N GLY A 86 28.36 8.01 17.55
CA GLY A 86 28.03 6.80 16.82
C GLY A 86 27.70 7.11 15.36
N THR A 87 28.23 6.30 14.44
CA THR A 87 28.06 6.51 12.99
C THR A 87 27.09 5.52 12.35
N LEU A 88 26.65 4.49 13.08
CA LEU A 88 25.90 3.37 12.53
C LEU A 88 24.47 3.75 12.13
N LEU A 89 23.80 4.59 12.92
CA LEU A 89 22.44 5.08 12.64
C LEU A 89 22.44 6.60 12.47
N SER A 90 23.02 7.05 11.35
CA SER A 90 23.14 8.47 11.03
C SER A 90 21.79 9.12 10.69
N PRO A 91 21.60 10.43 10.96
CA PRO A 91 20.43 11.20 10.53
C PRO A 91 20.25 11.12 9.01
N THR A 92 19.08 10.68 8.57
CA THR A 92 18.67 10.68 7.15
C THR A 92 18.37 12.09 6.62
N GLY A 93 18.33 13.10 7.50
CA GLY A 93 17.96 14.48 7.17
C GLY A 93 16.48 14.69 6.85
N LEU A 94 15.68 13.62 6.86
CA LEU A 94 14.24 13.65 6.66
C LEU A 94 13.52 13.73 8.01
N SER A 95 12.41 14.46 8.06
CA SER A 95 11.47 14.39 9.18
C SER A 95 10.71 13.06 9.15
N LEU A 96 10.23 12.60 10.30
CA LEU A 96 9.38 11.39 10.40
C LEU A 96 8.23 11.42 9.37
N SER A 97 7.54 12.56 9.24
CA SER A 97 6.48 12.74 8.26
C SER A 97 6.96 12.60 6.82
N GLY A 98 8.17 13.07 6.51
CA GLY A 98 8.81 12.89 5.21
C GLY A 98 9.14 11.43 4.91
N THR A 99 9.70 10.71 5.89
CA THR A 99 9.99 9.27 5.78
C THR A 99 8.71 8.45 5.58
N ILE A 100 7.66 8.72 6.36
CA ILE A 100 6.35 8.06 6.22
C ILE A 100 5.75 8.35 4.83
N ALA A 101 5.76 9.61 4.38
CA ALA A 101 5.21 9.98 3.09
C ALA A 101 5.91 9.27 1.92
N LEU A 102 7.24 9.22 1.93
CA LEU A 102 8.03 8.52 0.90
C LEU A 102 7.77 7.02 0.90
N THR A 103 7.60 6.41 2.08
CA THR A 103 7.37 4.97 2.22
C THR A 103 5.95 4.59 1.80
N LEU A 104 4.95 5.41 2.13
CA LEU A 104 3.55 5.15 1.81
C LEU A 104 3.15 5.55 0.39
N ALA A 105 3.81 6.52 -0.24
CA ALA A 105 3.40 7.05 -1.54
C ALA A 105 3.25 5.95 -2.62
N PRO A 106 4.20 5.01 -2.81
CA PRO A 106 4.02 3.93 -3.78
C PRO A 106 2.83 3.03 -3.45
N ALA A 107 2.61 2.74 -2.16
CA ALA A 107 1.50 1.93 -1.71
C ALA A 107 0.16 2.63 -1.96
N LEU A 108 0.04 3.93 -1.65
CA LEU A 108 -1.16 4.72 -1.91
C LEU A 108 -1.46 4.83 -3.41
N CYS A 109 -0.43 5.06 -4.24
CA CYS A 109 -0.56 5.07 -5.70
C CYS A 109 -1.05 3.71 -6.23
N GLY A 110 -0.51 2.60 -5.73
CA GLY A 110 -0.97 1.25 -6.08
C GLY A 110 -2.42 0.99 -5.66
N TRP A 111 -2.79 1.43 -4.45
CA TRP A 111 -4.14 1.27 -3.91
C TRP A 111 -5.18 2.02 -4.75
N LEU A 112 -4.96 3.31 -4.98
CA LEU A 112 -5.87 4.14 -5.77
C LEU A 112 -5.87 3.72 -7.24
N GLY A 113 -4.71 3.35 -7.78
CA GLY A 113 -4.55 2.88 -9.15
C GLY A 113 -5.36 1.61 -9.43
N SER A 114 -5.36 0.65 -8.51
CA SER A 114 -6.12 -0.59 -8.70
C SER A 114 -7.64 -0.39 -8.57
N LEU A 115 -8.09 0.51 -7.68
CA LEU A 115 -9.50 0.91 -7.61
C LEU A 115 -9.94 1.59 -8.90
N ALA A 116 -9.14 2.53 -9.40
CA ALA A 116 -9.39 3.22 -10.67
C ALA A 116 -9.42 2.22 -11.83
N TYR A 117 -8.51 1.25 -11.85
CA TYR A 117 -8.48 0.21 -12.87
C TYR A 117 -9.79 -0.60 -12.93
N MET A 118 -10.27 -1.11 -11.79
CA MET A 118 -11.51 -1.88 -11.74
C MET A 118 -12.73 -1.07 -12.21
N HIS A 119 -12.90 0.14 -11.69
CA HIS A 119 -14.13 0.92 -11.91
C HIS A 119 -14.12 1.77 -13.18
N ALA A 120 -12.98 2.33 -13.57
CA ALA A 120 -12.87 3.24 -14.71
C ALA A 120 -12.38 2.56 -16.00
N VAL A 121 -11.62 1.47 -15.92
CA VAL A 121 -11.06 0.78 -17.08
C VAL A 121 -11.86 -0.49 -17.40
N VAL A 122 -11.90 -1.45 -16.48
CA VAL A 122 -12.51 -2.77 -16.74
C VAL A 122 -14.02 -2.63 -16.96
N ARG A 123 -14.72 -1.98 -16.03
CA ARG A 123 -16.19 -1.91 -16.03
C ARG A 123 -16.78 -0.86 -16.99
N LYS A 124 -15.99 0.15 -17.40
CA LYS A 124 -16.46 1.17 -18.37
C LYS A 124 -16.56 0.62 -19.79
N LYS A 125 -15.78 -0.42 -20.12
CA LYS A 125 -15.77 -1.03 -21.45
C LYS A 125 -17.11 -1.67 -21.83
N ASP A 126 -17.89 -2.15 -20.86
CA ASP A 126 -19.18 -2.80 -21.10
C ASP A 126 -20.32 -1.80 -21.36
N ARG A 127 -20.29 -0.60 -20.75
CA ARG A 127 -21.33 0.43 -21.01
C ARG A 127 -21.36 0.95 -22.46
N ARG A 128 -20.28 0.78 -23.22
CA ARG A 128 -20.22 1.20 -24.63
C ARG A 128 -20.72 0.14 -25.61
N THR A 129 -20.81 -1.12 -25.19
CA THR A 129 -21.30 -2.22 -26.03
C THR A 129 -22.81 -2.42 -25.95
N GLU A 130 -23.47 -1.84 -24.94
CA GLU A 130 -24.93 -1.90 -24.75
C GLU A 130 -25.70 -0.70 -25.34
N ALA A 131 -25.06 0.17 -26.14
CA ALA A 131 -25.80 1.24 -26.80
C ALA A 131 -26.80 0.63 -27.79
N PRO A 132 -28.13 0.86 -27.64
CA PRO A 132 -29.12 0.23 -28.48
C PRO A 132 -28.96 0.80 -29.89
N GLU A 133 -28.71 -0.09 -30.84
CA GLU A 133 -28.92 0.13 -32.25
C GLU A 133 -30.36 0.60 -32.39
N LYS A 134 -30.56 1.92 -32.53
CA LYS A 134 -31.88 2.48 -32.81
C LYS A 134 -32.29 1.89 -34.15
N SER A 135 -33.15 0.88 -34.07
CA SER A 135 -33.86 0.29 -35.17
C SER A 135 -34.47 1.41 -36.00
N VAL A 136 -33.87 1.63 -37.17
CA VAL A 136 -34.50 2.29 -38.29
C VAL A 136 -35.66 1.38 -38.69
N GLN A 137 -36.83 1.60 -38.10
CA GLN A 137 -38.08 1.10 -38.65
C GLN A 137 -38.74 2.26 -39.39
N SER A 138 -38.61 2.14 -40.70
CA SER A 138 -39.29 2.84 -41.79
C SER A 138 -40.80 2.86 -41.64
#